data_AF-A0A1H8VEI1-F1
#
_entry.id   AF-A0A1H8VEI1-F1
#
_cell.length_a   1.000
_cell.length_b   1.000
_cell.length_c   1.000
_cell.angle_alpha   90.00
_cell.angle_beta   90.00
_cell.angle_gamma   90.00
#
_symmetry.space_group_name_H-M   'P 1'
#
loop_
_entity.id
_entity.type
_entity.pdbx_description
1 polymer ?
#
loop_
_entity_poly.entity_id
_entity_poly.type
_entity_poly.pdbx_seq_one_letter_code
_entity_poly.pdbx_strand_id
1 'polypeptide(L)'
;MQYELTAGNVNDCVTGYEMLQSINVTGKQVMADRGYDTDKILKYLEEQQAKIVLPSRKHRKVQRETDWWLFKERHLVECLFNKLKQYRRLATRYDKLACTFEAF
;
A
#
# COMPACT_ATOMS: atom_id res chain seq x y z
N MET A 1 0.43 -1.11 -13.98
CA MET A 1 -0.09 -1.61 -12.69
C MET A 1 0.30 -3.07 -12.59
N GLN A 2 1.08 -3.46 -11.59
CA GLN A 2 1.49 -4.85 -11.33
C GLN A 2 0.84 -5.29 -10.02
N TYR A 3 0.39 -6.53 -9.94
CA TYR A 3 -0.18 -7.12 -8.72
C TYR A 3 0.21 -8.59 -8.65
N GLU A 4 0.36 -9.09 -7.43
CA GLU A 4 0.67 -10.49 -7.15
C GLU A 4 -0.33 -11.02 -6.12
N LEU A 5 -0.75 -12.27 -6.30
CA LEU A 5 -1.65 -12.95 -5.36
C LEU A 5 -0.82 -13.81 -4.43
N THR A 6 -0.81 -13.47 -3.15
CA THR A 6 -0.09 -14.19 -2.11
C THR A 6 -1.03 -15.05 -1.27
N ALA A 7 -0.48 -16.10 -0.66
CA ALA A 7 -1.18 -16.86 0.37
C ALA A 7 -1.36 -16.00 1.63
N GLY A 8 -2.49 -16.15 2.34
CA GLY A 8 -2.84 -15.27 3.48
C GLY A 8 -1.90 -15.31 4.69
N ASN A 9 -0.90 -16.20 4.71
CA ASN A 9 0.11 -16.27 5.76
C ASN A 9 1.41 -15.51 5.40
N VAL A 10 1.53 -15.04 4.15
CA VAL A 10 2.72 -14.32 3.67
C VAL A 10 2.60 -12.85 4.08
N ASN A 11 3.67 -12.31 4.66
CA ASN A 11 3.71 -10.90 5.03
C ASN A 11 3.89 -10.04 3.79
N ASP A 12 2.98 -9.10 3.59
CA ASP A 12 2.95 -8.17 2.46
C ASP A 12 4.27 -7.41 2.27
N CYS A 13 5.05 -7.18 3.33
CA CYS A 13 6.34 -6.48 3.21
C CYS A 13 7.41 -7.29 2.46
N VAL A 14 7.33 -8.63 2.50
CA VAL A 14 8.29 -9.51 1.82
C VAL A 14 8.02 -9.50 0.32
N THR A 15 6.77 -9.78 -0.06
CA THR A 15 6.34 -9.73 -1.47
C THR A 15 6.47 -8.32 -2.05
N GLY A 16 6.12 -7.29 -1.26
CA GLY A 16 6.30 -5.90 -1.69
C GLY A 16 7.76 -5.54 -1.98
N TYR A 17 8.72 -6.12 -1.26
CA TYR A 17 10.14 -5.94 -1.55
C TYR A 17 10.56 -6.60 -2.86
N GLU A 18 10.11 -7.83 -3.11
CA GLU A 18 10.39 -8.55 -4.37
C GLU A 18 9.78 -7.81 -5.58
N MET A 19 8.55 -7.31 -5.44
CA MET A 19 7.91 -6.47 -6.45
C MET A 19 8.65 -5.14 -6.66
N LEU A 20 9.19 -4.53 -5.61
CA LEU A 20 9.99 -3.31 -5.75
C LEU A 20 11.26 -3.56 -6.57
N GLN A 21 11.88 -4.74 -6.44
CA GLN A 21 13.07 -5.10 -7.21
C GLN A 21 12.80 -5.30 -8.70
N SER A 22 11.59 -5.72 -9.07
CA SER A 22 11.22 -5.90 -10.48
C SER A 22 10.82 -4.60 -11.18
N ILE A 23 10.70 -3.49 -10.43
CA ILE A 23 10.30 -2.19 -10.94
C ILE A 23 11.48 -1.22 -10.89
N ASN A 24 11.72 -0.47 -11.98
CA ASN A 24 12.70 0.61 -11.94
C ASN A 24 12.15 1.79 -11.10
N VAL A 25 12.68 1.93 -9.89
CA VAL A 25 12.35 3.00 -8.93
C VAL A 25 13.42 4.11 -8.86
N THR A 26 14.46 4.01 -9.69
CA THR A 26 15.62 4.91 -9.65
C THR A 26 15.21 6.37 -9.85
N GLY A 27 15.54 7.24 -8.90
CA GLY A 27 15.19 8.67 -8.95
C GLY A 27 13.70 8.99 -8.87
N LYS A 28 12.83 7.99 -8.60
CA LYS A 28 11.39 8.18 -8.48
C LYS A 28 10.98 8.41 -7.04
N GLN A 29 9.77 8.92 -6.87
CA GLN A 29 9.14 9.01 -5.56
C GLN A 29 8.36 7.74 -5.26
N VAL A 30 8.60 7.17 -4.09
CA VAL A 30 7.95 5.94 -3.63
C VAL A 30 7.14 6.25 -2.37
N MET A 31 5.82 6.05 -2.48
CA MET A 31 4.89 6.13 -1.36
C MET A 31 4.45 4.72 -0.97
N ALA A 32 4.43 4.42 0.33
CA ALA A 32 3.92 3.15 0.84
C ALA A 32 3.27 3.32 2.21
N ASP A 33 2.56 2.31 2.68
CA ASP A 33 1.99 2.29 4.04
C ASP A 33 3.07 2.03 5.10
N ARG A 34 2.84 2.47 6.34
CA ARG A 34 3.72 2.21 7.51
C ARG A 34 4.14 0.73 7.63
N GLY A 35 3.30 -0.21 7.21
CA GLY A 35 3.63 -1.64 7.15
C GLY A 35 4.90 -1.96 6.35
N TYR A 36 5.29 -1.13 5.38
CA TYR A 36 6.47 -1.32 4.54
C TYR A 36 7.75 -0.67 5.08
N ASP A 37 7.72 -0.06 6.27
CA ASP A 37 8.91 0.49 6.95
C ASP A 37 9.80 -0.65 7.48
N THR A 38 10.56 -1.25 6.58
CA THR A 38 11.53 -2.31 6.88
C THR A 38 12.91 -1.87 6.40
N ASP A 39 13.96 -2.14 7.17
CA ASP A 39 15.31 -1.69 6.84
C ASP A 39 15.79 -2.19 5.47
N LYS A 40 15.35 -3.37 5.02
CA LYS A 40 15.63 -3.89 3.67
C LYS A 40 15.06 -3.00 2.56
N ILE A 41 13.79 -2.60 2.69
CA ILE A 41 13.10 -1.74 1.71
C ILE A 41 13.76 -0.37 1.69
N LEU A 42 14.10 0.18 2.85
CA LEU A 42 14.73 1.50 2.93
C LEU A 42 16.12 1.52 2.32
N LYS A 43 16.97 0.54 2.65
CA LYS A 43 18.29 0.42 2.04
C LYS A 43 18.21 0.32 0.52
N TYR A 44 17.30 -0.50 0.01
CA TYR A 44 17.09 -0.62 -1.42
C TYR A 44 16.64 0.70 -2.06
N LEU A 45 15.70 1.41 -1.45
CA LEU A 45 15.25 2.71 -1.97
C LEU A 45 16.33 3.79 -1.90
N GLU A 46 17.17 3.78 -0.86
CA GLU A 46 18.34 4.66 -0.74
C GLU A 46 19.40 4.36 -1.82
N GLU A 47 19.71 3.08 -2.06
CA GLU A 47 20.61 2.63 -3.14
C GLU A 47 20.11 3.05 -4.52
N GLN A 48 18.78 3.06 -4.72
CA GLN A 48 18.13 3.51 -5.95
C GLN A 48 17.95 5.04 -6.02
N GLN A 49 18.45 5.81 -5.04
CA GLN A 49 18.28 7.27 -4.97
C GLN A 49 16.80 7.71 -5.08
N ALA A 50 15.88 6.87 -4.58
CA ALA A 50 14.45 7.12 -4.62
C ALA A 50 14.02 8.04 -3.47
N LYS A 51 13.05 8.93 -3.70
CA LYS A 51 12.46 9.76 -2.64
C LYS A 51 11.44 8.94 -1.87
N ILE A 52 11.72 8.67 -0.59
CA ILE A 52 10.89 7.83 0.28
C ILE A 52 9.85 8.68 1.00
N VAL A 53 8.57 8.45 0.73
CA VAL A 53 7.43 9.09 1.41
C VAL A 53 6.68 8.01 2.19
N LEU A 54 7.25 7.65 3.34
CA LEU A 54 6.80 6.53 4.16
C LEU A 54 6.85 6.91 5.64
N PRO A 55 5.72 6.85 6.39
CA PRO A 55 5.75 7.08 7.82
C PRO A 55 6.56 5.98 8.52
N SER A 56 7.38 6.38 9.48
CA SER A 56 8.06 5.43 10.36
C SER A 56 7.09 4.63 11.23
N ARG A 57 7.46 3.38 11.54
CA ARG A 57 6.78 2.55 12.54
C ARG A 57 6.90 3.17 13.92
N LYS A 58 5.84 3.02 14.71
CA LYS A 58 5.73 3.59 16.07
C LYS A 58 6.87 3.16 17.00
N HIS A 59 7.40 1.95 16.84
CA HIS A 59 8.47 1.39 17.67
C HIS A 59 9.88 1.65 17.14
N ARG A 60 10.03 2.42 16.04
CA ARG A 60 11.36 2.70 15.50
C ARG A 60 12.10 3.69 16.40
N LYS A 61 13.36 3.38 16.70
CA LYS A 61 14.23 4.23 17.55
C LYS A 61 14.42 5.62 16.97
N VAL A 62 14.57 5.70 15.65
CA VAL A 62 14.70 6.94 14.90
C VAL A 62 13.45 7.12 14.04
N GLN A 63 12.69 8.16 14.32
CA GLN A 63 11.55 8.55 13.52
C GLN A 63 12.05 9.37 12.33
N ARG A 64 11.63 9.01 11.12
CA ARG A 64 12.01 9.73 9.90
C ARG A 64 11.06 10.89 9.71
N GLU A 65 11.61 12.00 9.25
CA GLU A 65 10.79 13.08 8.74
C GLU A 65 10.08 12.61 7.48
N THR A 66 8.76 12.75 7.45
CA THR A 66 7.92 12.34 6.33
C THR A 66 7.12 13.55 5.88
N ASP A 67 7.09 13.80 4.58
CA ASP A 67 6.20 14.80 4.01
C ASP A 67 4.75 14.32 4.11
N TRP A 68 4.05 14.80 5.15
CA TRP A 68 2.67 14.43 5.43
C TRP A 68 1.68 14.96 4.40
N TRP A 69 1.99 16.07 3.72
CA TRP A 69 1.13 16.60 2.66
C TRP A 69 1.13 15.66 1.47
N LEU A 70 2.32 15.23 1.08
CA LEU A 70 2.53 14.30 -0.01
C LEU A 70 2.00 12.90 0.32
N PHE A 71 2.13 12.47 1.59
CA PHE A 71 1.57 11.20 2.04
C PHE A 71 0.02 11.16 1.96
N LYS A 72 -0.66 12.31 2.11
CA LYS A 72 -2.14 12.38 2.00
C LYS A 72 -2.65 12.06 0.60
N GLU A 73 -1.85 12.23 -0.45
CA GLU A 73 -2.27 11.91 -1.83
C GLU A 73 -2.67 10.44 -2.00
N ARG A 74 -2.08 9.55 -1.17
CA ARG A 74 -2.44 8.13 -1.10
C ARG A 74 -3.93 7.91 -0.80
N HIS A 75 -4.59 8.85 -0.11
CA HIS A 75 -6.01 8.77 0.20
C HIS A 75 -6.88 8.66 -1.06
N LEU A 76 -6.49 9.33 -2.15
CA LEU A 76 -7.22 9.24 -3.43
C LEU A 76 -7.22 7.82 -3.98
N VAL A 77 -6.07 7.15 -3.89
CA VAL A 77 -5.91 5.75 -4.30
C VAL A 77 -6.72 4.83 -3.39
N GLU A 78 -6.72 5.05 -2.08
CA GLU A 78 -7.56 4.30 -1.14
C GLU A 78 -9.06 4.46 -1.43
N CYS A 79 -9.51 5.70 -1.68
CA CYS A 79 -10.90 5.98 -2.04
C CYS A 79 -11.31 5.26 -3.32
N LEU A 80 -10.43 5.22 -4.32
CA LEU A 80 -10.68 4.47 -5.56
C LEU A 80 -10.85 2.97 -5.28
N PHE A 81 -9.92 2.36 -4.55
CA PHE A 81 -10.03 0.93 -4.22
C PHE A 81 -11.25 0.63 -3.34
N ASN A 82 -11.62 1.53 -2.43
CA ASN A 82 -12.83 1.37 -1.62
C ASN A 82 -14.10 1.37 -2.48
N LYS A 83 -14.21 2.31 -3.44
CA LYS A 83 -15.30 2.32 -4.42
C LYS A 83 -15.31 1.04 -5.27
N LEU A 84 -14.16 0.58 -5.74
CA LEU A 84 -14.06 -0.69 -6.49
C LEU A 84 -14.51 -1.89 -5.66
N LYS A 85 -14.19 -1.94 -4.36
CA LYS A 85 -14.68 -2.98 -3.45
C LYS A 85 -16.20 -2.92 -3.29
N GLN A 86 -16.77 -1.72 -3.16
CA GLN A 86 -18.21 -1.50 -3.06
C GLN A 86 -18.93 -1.96 -4.35
N TYR A 87 -18.45 -1.53 -5.52
CA TYR A 87 -19.01 -1.96 -6.80
C TYR A 87 -18.89 -3.46 -7.03
N ARG A 88 -17.75 -4.07 -6.68
CA ARG A 88 -17.60 -5.52 -6.73
C ARG A 88 -18.63 -6.20 -5.85
N ARG A 89 -18.83 -5.75 -4.60
CA ARG A 89 -19.83 -6.30 -3.67
C ARG A 89 -21.24 -6.26 -4.27
N LEU A 90 -21.63 -5.13 -4.86
CA LEU A 90 -22.94 -4.96 -5.52
C LEU A 90 -23.09 -5.85 -6.76
N ALA A 91 -22.12 -5.80 -7.68
CA ALA A 91 -22.18 -6.52 -8.96
C ALA A 91 -22.19 -8.04 -8.78
N THR A 92 -21.43 -8.56 -7.83
CA THR A 92 -21.31 -10.01 -7.58
C THR A 92 -22.25 -10.53 -6.49
N ARG A 93 -23.06 -9.67 -5.88
CA ARG A 93 -24.00 -9.99 -4.79
C ARG A 93 -23.38 -10.83 -3.65
N TYR A 94 -22.20 -10.42 -3.16
CA TYR A 94 -21.60 -11.09 -1.99
C TYR A 94 -22.46 -10.95 -0.72
N ASP A 95 -23.33 -9.95 -0.64
CA ASP A 95 -24.39 -9.87 0.37
C ASP A 95 -25.49 -10.88 0.05
N LYS A 96 -25.33 -12.09 0.57
CA LYS A 96 -26.38 -13.11 0.55
C LYS A 96 -27.36 -12.86 1.69
N LEU A 97 -28.17 -11.80 1.60
CA LEU A 97 -29.45 -11.64 2.31
C LEU A 97 -30.22 -10.47 1.68
N ALA A 98 -31.49 -10.69 1.30
CA ALA A 98 -32.29 -9.65 0.64
C ALA A 98 -32.47 -8.39 1.52
N CYS A 99 -32.49 -8.56 2.85
CA CYS A 99 -32.67 -7.46 3.80
C CYS A 99 -31.46 -6.51 3.91
N THR A 100 -30.25 -6.95 3.59
CA THR A 100 -29.06 -6.07 3.59
C THR A 100 -28.92 -5.30 2.28
N PHE A 101 -29.63 -5.71 1.23
CA PHE A 101 -29.65 -5.02 -0.06
C PHE A 101 -30.53 -3.77 -0.05
N GLU A 102 -31.62 -3.77 0.73
CA GLU A 102 -32.52 -2.60 0.85
C GLU A 102 -32.01 -1.47 1.74
N ALA A 103 -30.91 -1.70 2.48
CA ALA A 103 -30.31 -0.72 3.38
C ALA A 103 -29.26 0.18 2.69
N PHE A 104 -29.07 0.04 1.37
CA PHE A 104 -28.13 0.84 0.57
C PHE A 104 -28.80 2.02 -0.13
#